data_AF-A0A7S1LAW6-F1
#
_entry.id   AF-A0A7S1LAW6-F1
#
_cell.length_a   1.000
_cell.length_b   1.000
_cell.length_c   1.000
_cell.angle_alpha   90.00
_cell.angle_beta   90.00
_cell.angle_gamma   90.00
#
_symmetry.space_group_name_H-M   'P 1'
#
loop_
_entity.id
_entity.type
_entity.pdbx_description
1 polymer ?
#
loop_
_entity_poly.entity_id
_entity_poly.type
_entity_poly.pdbx_seq_one_letter_code
_entity_poly.pdbx_strand_id
1 'polypeptide(L)'
;TLIPSEFTDLLEDVVFAAVDCVWQCVFGSEPSEACFVEHGGVSALLSVLEGSPEDKASLPLSCLADLLQHPGAAQQCRAWRSPHSGRSGMQIALSFWRMAPLERKPAAESVAENDAVGLAAVGCSTHKPLSSAPPPPPEVPAVEDDLNMRALDLREAIRDPPQDIAHIAAAQRINFKVFAMVAMLGFDGHSELDAEERATLAAVDNFIALCKDEVWENIEECLAEEGIVPIAADKAVLERLRAEAEERSTKLLATRKAYDEVHHRRKEEAERTFYQSLIKKTEERNVATSSKPMGLSITEAKIRKAQMLKQSFKQAVGQQQQQQQQGGWGAGRGAGAAPPAGGGWGGGQQQQQQQGGGWGAGRGAGAPQGGGGGWGRGAAVGGG
;
A
#
# COMPACT_ATOMS: atom_id res chain seq x y z
N THR A 1 15.95 15.53 -20.03
CA THR A 1 17.37 15.32 -20.36
C THR A 1 17.68 13.91 -19.94
N LEU A 2 17.81 12.98 -20.88
CA LEU A 2 18.07 11.57 -20.57
C LEU A 2 19.54 11.46 -20.19
N ILE A 3 19.81 11.15 -18.92
CA ILE A 3 21.15 10.81 -18.45
C ILE A 3 21.55 9.50 -19.15
N PRO A 4 22.74 9.41 -19.77
CA PRO A 4 23.17 8.16 -20.39
C PRO A 4 23.26 7.05 -19.33
N SER A 5 22.88 5.82 -19.67
CA SER A 5 22.81 4.69 -18.72
C SER A 5 24.13 4.42 -17.99
N GLU A 6 25.27 4.66 -18.65
CA GLU A 6 26.59 4.53 -18.03
C GLU A 6 26.79 5.45 -16.81
N PHE A 7 26.13 6.62 -16.79
CA PHE A 7 26.19 7.54 -15.66
C PHE A 7 25.19 7.19 -14.55
N THR A 8 24.11 6.47 -14.85
CA THR A 8 23.19 5.96 -13.83
C THR A 8 23.83 4.80 -13.08
N ASP A 9 24.52 3.92 -13.78
CA ASP A 9 25.22 2.78 -13.18
C ASP A 9 26.35 3.26 -12.24
N LEU A 10 27.12 4.27 -12.68
CA LEU A 10 28.17 4.86 -11.84
C LEU A 10 27.59 5.56 -10.60
N LEU A 11 26.43 6.21 -10.73
CA LEU A 11 25.76 6.85 -9.61
C LEU A 11 25.26 5.80 -8.60
N GLU A 12 24.71 4.69 -9.08
CA GLU A 12 24.31 3.57 -8.23
C GLU A 12 25.50 2.99 -7.47
N ASP A 13 26.62 2.73 -8.14
CA ASP A 13 27.81 2.19 -7.50
C ASP A 13 28.38 3.13 -6.43
N VAL A 14 28.35 4.45 -6.67
CA VAL A 14 28.73 5.45 -5.66
C VAL A 14 27.77 5.43 -4.47
N VAL A 15 26.46 5.26 -4.70
CA VAL A 15 25.47 5.16 -3.62
C VAL A 15 25.72 3.90 -2.78
N PHE A 16 25.92 2.74 -3.39
CA PHE A 16 26.19 1.51 -2.64
C PHE A 16 27.55 1.55 -1.93
N ALA A 17 28.58 2.17 -2.52
CA ALA A 17 29.84 2.42 -1.83
C ALA A 17 29.68 3.35 -0.63
N ALA A 18 28.82 4.38 -0.74
CA ALA A 18 28.49 5.24 0.38
C ALA A 18 27.72 4.48 1.48
N VAL A 19 26.78 3.60 1.11
CA VAL A 19 26.07 2.74 2.07
C VAL A 19 27.04 1.80 2.78
N ASP A 20 27.98 1.18 2.07
CA ASP A 20 29.01 0.32 2.68
C ASP A 20 29.92 1.12 3.62
N CYS A 21 30.37 2.32 3.21
CA CYS A 21 31.14 3.22 4.08
C CYS A 21 30.35 3.60 5.34
N VAL A 22 29.06 3.90 5.21
CA VAL A 22 28.17 4.16 6.34
C VAL A 22 28.06 2.91 7.21
N TRP A 23 27.95 1.71 6.63
CA TRP A 23 27.91 0.45 7.37
C TRP A 23 29.15 0.26 8.25
N GLN A 24 30.35 0.45 7.68
CA GLN A 24 31.61 0.24 8.40
C GLN A 24 31.93 1.36 9.41
N CYS A 25 31.50 2.61 9.16
CA CYS A 25 31.87 3.77 9.97
C CYS A 25 30.86 4.12 11.07
N VAL A 26 29.57 3.86 10.84
CA VAL A 26 28.47 4.31 11.71
C VAL A 26 28.02 3.20 12.65
N PHE A 27 27.92 1.97 12.15
CA PHE A 27 27.33 0.87 12.90
C PHE A 27 28.31 0.27 13.91
N GLY A 28 27.79 -0.10 15.08
CA GLY A 28 28.56 -0.57 16.23
C GLY A 28 28.96 0.54 17.21
N SER A 29 28.69 1.81 16.88
CA SER A 29 28.88 2.96 17.76
C SER A 29 27.53 3.64 18.02
N GLU A 30 26.98 3.44 19.23
CA GLU A 30 25.71 4.04 19.68
C GLU A 30 25.58 5.54 19.38
N PRO A 31 26.56 6.43 19.64
CA PRO A 31 26.42 7.85 19.33
C PRO A 31 26.38 8.14 17.81
N SER A 32 27.09 7.34 17.02
CA SER A 32 27.11 7.49 15.55
C SER A 32 25.78 7.03 14.96
N GLU A 33 25.25 5.90 15.41
CA GLU A 33 23.94 5.38 15.02
C GLU A 33 22.83 6.37 15.40
N ALA A 34 22.83 6.89 16.63
CA ALA A 34 21.86 7.88 17.07
C ALA A 34 21.90 9.14 16.19
N CYS A 35 23.10 9.68 15.92
CA CYS A 35 23.27 10.83 15.04
C CYS A 35 22.75 10.53 13.62
N PHE A 36 23.05 9.35 13.07
CA PHE A 36 22.56 8.95 11.75
C PHE A 36 21.04 8.84 11.69
N VAL A 37 20.40 8.29 12.73
CA VAL A 37 18.94 8.19 12.87
C VAL A 37 18.30 9.57 13.00
N GLU A 38 18.89 10.47 13.80
CA GLU A 38 18.40 11.85 13.97
C GLU A 38 18.40 12.64 12.66
N HIS A 39 19.39 12.40 11.79
CA HIS A 39 19.51 13.08 10.50
C HIS A 39 18.76 12.38 9.36
N GLY A 40 17.84 11.46 9.68
CA GLY A 40 16.96 10.81 8.69
C GLY A 40 17.61 9.68 7.90
N GLY A 41 18.72 9.11 8.41
CA GLY A 41 19.44 8.02 7.77
C GLY A 41 18.59 6.77 7.50
N VAL A 42 17.62 6.46 8.37
CA VAL A 42 16.66 5.35 8.18
C VAL A 42 15.83 5.56 6.91
N SER A 43 15.30 6.77 6.71
CA SER A 43 14.52 7.11 5.52
C SER A 43 15.36 7.02 4.26
N ALA A 44 16.62 7.48 4.32
CA ALA A 44 17.53 7.41 3.18
C ALA A 44 17.84 5.95 2.81
N LEU A 45 18.14 5.09 3.78
CA LEU A 45 18.39 3.66 3.54
C LEU A 45 17.16 2.94 2.97
N LEU A 46 15.95 3.25 3.45
CA LEU A 46 14.72 2.68 2.89
C LEU A 46 14.46 3.14 1.46
N SER A 47 14.75 4.40 1.14
CA SER A 47 14.69 4.90 -0.24
C SER A 47 15.72 4.24 -1.16
N VAL A 48 16.94 4.00 -0.67
CA VAL A 48 17.95 3.23 -1.42
C VAL A 48 17.47 1.80 -1.63
N LEU A 49 16.94 1.14 -0.60
CA LEU A 49 16.39 -0.22 -0.72
C LEU A 49 15.27 -0.29 -1.75
N GLU A 50 14.35 0.67 -1.77
CA GLU A 50 13.25 0.71 -2.73
C GLU A 50 13.74 0.80 -4.19
N GLY A 51 14.79 1.58 -4.44
CA GLY A 51 15.39 1.74 -5.76
C GLY A 51 16.44 0.69 -6.11
N SER A 52 16.75 -0.25 -5.20
CA SER A 52 17.81 -1.22 -5.40
C SER A 52 17.37 -2.34 -6.34
N PRO A 53 18.21 -2.78 -7.29
CA PRO A 53 17.99 -4.03 -7.99
C PRO A 53 18.15 -5.21 -7.02
N GLU A 54 17.54 -6.35 -7.36
CA GLU A 54 17.42 -7.53 -6.49
C GLU A 54 18.79 -8.09 -6.03
N ASP A 55 19.79 -8.01 -6.91
CA ASP A 55 21.16 -8.48 -6.67
C ASP A 55 21.92 -7.58 -5.67
N LYS A 56 21.65 -6.26 -5.67
CA LYS A 56 22.31 -5.30 -4.76
C LYS A 56 21.52 -5.05 -3.47
N ALA A 57 20.27 -5.49 -3.37
CA ALA A 57 19.41 -5.26 -2.21
C ALA A 57 19.95 -5.87 -0.89
N SER A 58 20.87 -6.84 -0.96
CA SER A 58 21.44 -7.46 0.25
C SER A 58 22.16 -6.47 1.16
N LEU A 59 22.88 -5.50 0.60
CA LEU A 59 23.64 -4.51 1.38
C LEU A 59 22.71 -3.60 2.20
N PRO A 60 21.74 -2.87 1.61
CA PRO A 60 20.83 -2.02 2.36
C PRO A 60 19.93 -2.82 3.32
N LEU A 61 19.51 -4.05 2.99
CA LEU A 61 18.77 -4.90 3.93
C LEU A 61 19.61 -5.26 5.17
N SER A 62 20.89 -5.55 4.98
CA SER A 62 21.80 -5.87 6.11
C SER A 62 22.04 -4.63 6.98
N CYS A 63 22.30 -3.48 6.35
CA CYS A 63 22.45 -2.21 7.05
C CYS A 63 21.18 -1.88 7.85
N LEU A 64 20.00 -2.05 7.27
CA LEU A 64 18.74 -1.80 7.96
C LEU A 64 18.53 -2.77 9.13
N ALA A 65 18.80 -4.08 8.94
CA ALA A 65 18.69 -5.06 10.01
C ALA A 65 19.58 -4.71 11.21
N ASP A 66 20.81 -4.25 10.96
CA ASP A 66 21.70 -3.77 12.04
C ASP A 66 21.18 -2.48 12.67
N LEU A 67 20.69 -1.52 11.88
CA LEU A 67 20.26 -0.20 12.38
C LEU A 67 19.03 -0.30 13.26
N LEU A 68 18.13 -1.21 12.93
CA LEU A 68 16.87 -1.43 13.62
C LEU A 68 17.05 -1.94 15.07
N GLN A 69 18.27 -2.31 15.46
CA GLN A 69 18.63 -2.54 16.86
C GLN A 69 18.49 -1.28 17.70
N HIS A 70 18.69 -0.11 17.09
CA HIS A 70 18.45 1.17 17.75
C HIS A 70 16.93 1.43 17.84
N PRO A 71 16.35 1.65 19.04
CA PRO A 71 14.90 1.74 19.23
C PRO A 71 14.27 2.90 18.45
N GLY A 72 15.00 4.01 18.29
CA GLY A 72 14.55 5.15 17.47
C GLY A 72 14.46 4.81 15.98
N ALA A 73 15.31 3.90 15.49
CA ALA A 73 15.32 3.51 14.07
C ALA A 73 14.10 2.65 13.73
N ALA A 74 13.75 1.70 14.60
CA ALA A 74 12.55 0.86 14.42
C ALA A 74 11.26 1.71 14.39
N GLN A 75 11.14 2.72 15.25
CA GLN A 75 10.00 3.62 15.23
C GLN A 75 9.92 4.43 13.93
N GLN A 76 11.05 5.00 13.48
CA GLN A 76 11.10 5.72 12.21
C GLN A 76 10.76 4.82 11.02
N CYS A 77 11.27 3.57 11.00
CA CYS A 77 10.99 2.62 9.93
C CYS A 77 9.50 2.26 9.83
N ARG A 78 8.82 2.02 10.97
CA ARG A 78 7.37 1.74 11.00
C ARG A 78 6.54 2.93 10.52
N ALA A 79 6.95 4.15 10.88
CA ALA A 79 6.27 5.38 10.46
C ALA A 79 6.56 5.78 9.00
N TRP A 80 7.64 5.26 8.43
CA TRP A 80 8.08 5.63 7.09
C TRP A 80 7.12 5.14 6.01
N ARG A 81 6.93 5.97 4.99
CA ARG A 81 6.20 5.65 3.76
C ARG A 81 7.02 6.16 2.59
N SER A 82 7.11 5.36 1.54
CA SER A 82 7.83 5.74 0.34
C SER A 82 7.25 7.04 -0.25
N PRO A 83 8.10 8.04 -0.54
CA PRO A 83 7.69 9.21 -1.30
C PRO A 83 7.25 8.88 -2.74
N HIS A 84 7.71 7.75 -3.29
CA HIS A 84 7.45 7.37 -4.68
C HIS A 84 6.22 6.46 -4.80
N SER A 85 6.19 5.36 -4.03
CA SER A 85 5.15 4.34 -4.13
C SER A 85 4.09 4.42 -3.02
N GLY A 86 4.35 5.16 -1.94
CA GLY A 86 3.51 5.18 -0.74
C GLY A 86 3.60 3.91 0.11
N ARG A 87 4.39 2.91 -0.29
CA ARG A 87 4.56 1.64 0.42
C ARG A 87 5.30 1.82 1.74
N SER A 88 4.99 1.00 2.75
CA SER A 88 5.75 0.96 4.00
C SER A 88 7.06 0.19 3.84
N GLY A 89 8.01 0.38 4.77
CA GLY A 89 9.26 -0.39 4.77
C GLY A 89 9.03 -1.91 4.85
N MET A 90 7.98 -2.34 5.56
CA MET A 90 7.56 -3.74 5.62
C MET A 90 7.14 -4.26 4.24
N GLN A 91 6.30 -3.51 3.51
CA GLN A 91 5.86 -3.90 2.17
C GLN A 91 7.03 -4.02 1.20
N ILE A 92 7.99 -3.10 1.26
CA ILE A 92 9.20 -3.14 0.42
C ILE A 92 10.04 -4.39 0.73
N ALA A 93 10.29 -4.68 2.01
CA ALA A 93 11.02 -5.88 2.41
C ALA A 93 10.33 -7.17 1.92
N LEU A 94 9.01 -7.26 2.07
CA LEU A 94 8.23 -8.41 1.60
C LEU A 94 8.21 -8.53 0.07
N SER A 95 8.31 -7.44 -0.70
CA SER A 95 8.48 -7.57 -2.15
C SER A 95 9.82 -8.22 -2.54
N PHE A 96 10.91 -7.92 -1.82
CA PHE A 96 12.21 -8.56 -2.09
C PHE A 96 12.19 -10.06 -1.80
N TRP A 97 11.45 -10.50 -0.78
CA TRP A 97 11.23 -11.92 -0.54
C TRP A 97 10.60 -12.63 -1.73
N ARG A 98 9.61 -12.01 -2.36
CA ARG A 98 8.87 -12.58 -3.49
C ARG A 98 9.63 -12.56 -4.80
N MET A 99 10.55 -11.62 -4.94
CA MET A 99 11.39 -11.45 -6.13
C MET A 99 12.66 -12.28 -6.06
N ALA A 100 13.08 -12.70 -4.87
CA ALA A 100 14.28 -13.50 -4.70
C ALA A 100 14.28 -14.70 -5.65
N PRO A 101 15.34 -14.88 -6.46
CA PRO A 101 15.35 -15.83 -7.55
C PRO A 101 15.12 -17.24 -7.02
N LEU A 102 13.99 -17.81 -7.43
CA LEU A 102 13.68 -19.21 -7.23
C LEU A 102 14.66 -20.02 -8.07
N GLU A 103 15.64 -20.68 -7.44
CA GLU A 103 16.39 -21.75 -8.12
C GLU A 103 15.42 -22.91 -8.37
N ARG A 104 14.68 -22.82 -9.48
CA ARG A 104 13.57 -23.72 -9.82
C ARG A 104 14.10 -24.98 -10.50
N LYS A 105 13.86 -26.15 -9.92
CA LYS A 105 13.98 -27.44 -10.62
C LYS A 105 13.07 -27.41 -11.88
N PRO A 106 13.54 -27.81 -13.07
CA PRO A 106 12.67 -27.98 -14.22
C PRO A 106 11.63 -29.07 -13.91
N ALA A 107 10.38 -28.83 -14.30
CA ALA A 107 9.16 -29.55 -13.95
C ALA A 107 9.08 -31.05 -14.34
N ALA A 108 10.20 -31.72 -14.62
CA ALA A 108 10.23 -33.12 -15.05
C ALA A 108 10.03 -34.15 -13.91
N GLU A 109 10.16 -33.72 -12.65
CA GLU A 109 10.00 -34.60 -11.48
C GLU A 109 9.26 -33.86 -10.36
N SER A 110 8.06 -33.34 -10.66
CA SER A 110 7.20 -32.72 -9.65
C SER A 110 6.49 -33.81 -8.84
N VAL A 111 6.91 -33.98 -7.59
CA VAL A 111 5.95 -34.32 -6.53
C VAL A 111 4.88 -33.22 -6.56
N ALA A 112 3.60 -33.59 -6.43
CA ALA A 112 2.49 -32.65 -6.56
C ALA A 112 2.73 -31.41 -5.68
N GLU A 113 2.35 -30.21 -6.14
CA GLU A 113 2.48 -28.93 -5.40
C GLU A 113 1.89 -28.95 -3.96
N ASN A 114 1.23 -30.03 -3.56
CA ASN A 114 0.63 -30.24 -2.24
C ASN A 114 1.51 -31.04 -1.25
N ASP A 115 2.60 -31.66 -1.68
CA ASP A 115 3.45 -32.50 -0.82
C ASP A 115 4.81 -31.85 -0.50
N ALA A 116 5.05 -30.61 -0.95
CA ALA A 116 6.30 -29.91 -0.71
C ALA A 116 6.45 -29.49 0.76
N VAL A 117 7.64 -29.70 1.31
CA VAL A 117 8.04 -29.34 2.68
C VAL A 117 9.15 -28.27 2.62
N GLY A 118 9.45 -27.63 3.75
CA GLY A 118 10.52 -26.63 3.84
C GLY A 118 10.27 -25.38 3.00
N LEU A 119 11.33 -24.76 2.48
CA LEU A 119 11.17 -23.54 1.67
C LEU A 119 10.34 -23.77 0.40
N ALA A 120 10.34 -25.00 -0.14
CA ALA A 120 9.58 -25.35 -1.34
C ALA A 120 8.07 -25.19 -1.14
N ALA A 121 7.58 -25.41 0.09
CA ALA A 121 6.17 -25.20 0.47
C ALA A 121 5.70 -23.75 0.31
N VAL A 122 6.63 -22.78 0.41
CA VAL A 122 6.35 -21.34 0.24
C VAL A 122 6.89 -20.81 -1.10
N GLY A 123 7.27 -21.72 -2.00
CA GLY A 123 7.75 -21.42 -3.34
C GLY A 123 9.21 -20.99 -3.42
N CYS A 124 9.99 -21.06 -2.33
CA CYS A 124 11.44 -20.79 -2.29
C CYS A 124 12.22 -22.13 -2.37
N SER A 125 13.44 -22.22 -2.91
CA SER A 125 14.16 -23.52 -2.91
C SER A 125 15.67 -23.34 -3.01
N THR A 126 16.42 -24.14 -2.24
CA THR A 126 17.89 -24.22 -2.35
C THR A 126 18.31 -25.59 -2.87
N HIS A 127 18.13 -25.81 -4.16
CA HIS A 127 18.61 -27.03 -4.80
C HIS A 127 20.14 -26.99 -4.98
N LYS A 128 20.89 -27.11 -3.88
CA LYS A 128 22.27 -27.55 -3.92
C LYS A 128 22.41 -28.81 -3.07
N PRO A 129 22.79 -29.96 -3.67
CA PRO A 129 23.09 -31.13 -2.87
C PRO A 129 24.22 -30.76 -1.90
N LEU A 130 24.05 -31.14 -0.64
CA LEU A 130 25.13 -31.18 0.34
C LEU A 130 26.32 -31.86 -0.35
N SER A 131 27.35 -31.08 -0.67
CA SER A 131 28.62 -31.65 -1.11
C SER A 131 29.11 -32.55 0.02
N SER A 132 29.49 -33.78 -0.34
CA SER A 132 29.80 -34.95 0.50
C SER A 132 30.97 -34.80 1.49
N ALA A 133 31.26 -33.61 1.98
CA ALA A 133 32.17 -33.40 3.09
C ALA A 133 31.41 -33.65 4.42
N PRO A 134 31.81 -34.63 5.23
CA PRO A 134 31.16 -34.88 6.50
C PRO A 134 31.36 -33.65 7.41
N PRO A 135 30.28 -33.07 7.97
CA PRO A 135 30.42 -32.06 8.99
C PRO A 135 31.15 -32.67 10.20
N PRO A 136 31.97 -31.90 10.92
CA PRO A 136 32.57 -32.38 12.16
C PRO A 136 31.47 -32.84 13.11
N PRO A 137 31.68 -33.93 13.87
CA PRO A 137 30.64 -34.52 14.70
C PRO A 137 30.12 -33.47 15.70
N PRO A 138 28.80 -33.19 15.73
CA PRO A 138 28.24 -32.32 16.75
C PRO A 138 28.35 -33.04 18.10
N GLU A 139 28.97 -32.37 19.08
CA GLU A 139 28.82 -32.74 20.48
C GLU A 139 27.32 -32.64 20.81
N VAL A 140 26.68 -33.78 21.03
CA VAL A 140 25.22 -33.89 21.22
C VAL A 140 24.80 -33.03 22.42
N PRO A 141 24.13 -31.87 22.22
CA PRO A 141 23.43 -31.24 23.32
C PRO A 141 22.12 -32.00 23.50
N ALA A 142 21.68 -32.13 24.75
CA ALA A 142 20.36 -32.67 25.04
C ALA A 142 19.29 -31.94 24.23
N VAL A 143 18.31 -32.69 23.73
CA VAL A 143 17.12 -32.16 23.06
C VAL A 143 16.39 -31.28 24.08
N GLU A 144 16.65 -29.97 24.04
CA GLU A 144 15.84 -29.00 24.75
C GLU A 144 14.67 -28.62 23.83
N ASP A 145 13.50 -29.13 24.22
CA ASP A 145 12.20 -28.61 23.84
C ASP A 145 12.14 -27.12 24.16
N ASP A 146 12.43 -26.27 23.17
CA ASP A 146 11.84 -24.94 23.11
C ASP A 146 11.79 -24.49 21.65
N LEU A 147 10.70 -24.86 20.97
CA LEU A 147 10.29 -24.36 19.65
C LEU A 147 9.97 -22.85 19.65
N ASN A 148 10.43 -22.11 20.66
CA ASN A 148 10.24 -20.68 20.82
C ASN A 148 11.63 -20.02 20.76
N MET A 149 12.10 -19.79 19.54
CA MET A 149 13.22 -18.90 19.17
C MET A 149 12.94 -17.42 19.53
N ARG A 150 12.30 -17.15 20.67
CA ARG A 150 12.03 -15.81 21.18
C ARG A 150 13.18 -15.25 22.02
N ALA A 151 14.22 -16.05 22.28
CA ALA A 151 15.35 -15.67 23.10
C ALA A 151 16.70 -16.15 22.56
N LEU A 152 16.85 -16.33 21.24
CA LEU A 152 18.17 -16.03 20.68
C LEU A 152 18.36 -14.52 20.83
N ASP A 153 19.56 -14.08 21.16
CA ASP A 153 19.96 -12.72 20.84
C ASP A 153 19.80 -12.61 19.31
N LEU A 154 18.66 -12.08 18.87
CA LEU A 154 18.30 -11.86 17.46
C LEU A 154 19.49 -11.20 16.74
N ARG A 155 20.24 -10.38 17.49
CA ARG A 155 21.48 -9.72 17.15
C ARG A 155 22.59 -10.64 16.63
N GLU A 156 22.84 -11.77 17.28
CA GLU A 156 23.86 -12.75 16.86
C GLU A 156 23.32 -13.64 15.73
N ALA A 157 22.07 -14.10 15.86
CA ALA A 157 21.45 -14.99 14.87
C ALA A 157 21.19 -14.34 13.50
N ILE A 158 21.04 -13.01 13.43
CA ILE A 158 20.93 -12.23 12.19
C ILE A 158 22.29 -12.07 11.50
N ARG A 159 23.37 -11.99 12.29
CA ARG A 159 24.73 -11.84 11.79
C ARG A 159 25.28 -13.17 11.30
N ASP A 160 25.11 -14.20 12.11
CA ASP A 160 25.57 -15.55 11.86
C ASP A 160 24.38 -16.52 11.90
N PRO A 161 23.91 -17.05 10.75
CA PRO A 161 22.84 -18.02 10.75
C PRO A 161 23.27 -19.29 11.51
N PRO A 162 22.33 -19.99 12.17
CA PRO A 162 22.60 -21.28 12.81
C PRO A 162 23.34 -22.23 11.86
N GLN A 163 24.35 -22.94 12.38
CA GLN A 163 25.30 -23.71 11.56
C GLN A 163 24.61 -24.78 10.71
N ASP A 164 23.54 -25.38 11.23
CA ASP A 164 22.69 -26.37 10.56
C ASP A 164 22.04 -25.80 9.28
N ILE A 165 21.64 -24.52 9.28
CA ILE A 165 20.99 -23.88 8.12
C ILE A 165 21.90 -22.94 7.32
N ALA A 166 23.17 -22.78 7.70
CA ALA A 166 24.06 -21.76 7.14
C ALA A 166 24.21 -21.85 5.62
N HIS A 167 24.20 -23.07 5.05
CA HIS A 167 24.27 -23.28 3.62
C HIS A 167 23.00 -22.80 2.88
N ILE A 168 21.82 -23.06 3.45
CA ILE A 168 20.52 -22.59 2.92
C ILE A 168 20.44 -21.07 3.04
N ALA A 169 20.82 -20.50 4.18
CA ALA A 169 20.83 -19.05 4.39
C ALA A 169 21.80 -18.33 3.43
N ALA A 170 22.95 -18.95 3.11
CA ALA A 170 23.89 -18.42 2.13
C ALA A 170 23.34 -18.46 0.70
N ALA A 171 22.62 -19.53 0.33
CA ALA A 171 21.94 -19.63 -0.96
C ALA A 171 20.74 -18.66 -1.06
N GLN A 172 19.98 -18.50 0.03
CA GLN A 172 18.81 -17.61 0.14
C GLN A 172 19.18 -16.29 0.82
N ARG A 173 20.26 -15.67 0.33
CA ARG A 173 20.84 -14.48 0.95
C ARG A 173 19.82 -13.35 1.11
N ILE A 174 18.98 -13.09 0.11
CA ILE A 174 17.97 -12.01 0.19
C ILE A 174 16.88 -12.38 1.20
N ASN A 175 16.33 -13.60 1.15
CA ASN A 175 15.29 -14.05 2.07
C ASN A 175 15.75 -14.01 3.53
N PHE A 176 16.98 -14.44 3.81
CA PHE A 176 17.56 -14.35 5.15
C PHE A 176 17.68 -12.89 5.62
N LYS A 177 18.08 -11.95 4.74
CA LYS A 177 18.17 -10.53 5.10
C LYS A 177 16.80 -9.87 5.26
N VAL A 178 15.79 -10.30 4.48
CA VAL A 178 14.39 -9.89 4.71
C VAL A 178 13.90 -10.42 6.05
N PHE A 179 14.12 -11.71 6.35
CA PHE A 179 13.79 -12.29 7.65
C PHE A 179 14.42 -11.51 8.80
N ALA A 180 15.72 -11.21 8.70
CA ALA A 180 16.43 -10.43 9.71
C ALA A 180 15.79 -9.04 9.94
N MET A 181 15.53 -8.29 8.87
CA MET A 181 14.89 -6.99 8.98
C MET A 181 13.49 -7.07 9.59
N VAL A 182 12.68 -8.05 9.16
CA VAL A 182 11.31 -8.24 9.67
C VAL A 182 11.32 -8.66 11.13
N ALA A 183 12.23 -9.54 11.53
CA ALA A 183 12.39 -9.98 12.91
C ALA A 183 12.70 -8.79 13.85
N MET A 184 13.49 -7.83 13.39
CA MET A 184 13.76 -6.59 14.12
C MET A 184 12.55 -5.63 14.19
N LEU A 185 11.71 -5.60 13.16
CA LEU A 185 10.48 -4.81 13.15
C LEU A 185 9.32 -5.47 13.92
N GLY A 186 9.42 -6.78 14.14
CA GLY A 186 8.36 -7.62 14.68
C GLY A 186 7.34 -8.04 13.62
N PHE A 187 6.70 -9.18 13.84
CA PHE A 187 5.74 -9.80 12.93
C PHE A 187 4.29 -9.29 13.13
N ASP A 188 4.03 -8.59 14.22
CA ASP A 188 2.70 -8.10 14.58
C ASP A 188 2.47 -6.62 14.22
N GLY A 189 1.19 -6.22 14.14
CA GLY A 189 0.81 -4.80 14.06
C GLY A 189 0.79 -4.18 12.66
N HIS A 190 1.00 -4.97 11.60
CA HIS A 190 1.03 -4.49 10.22
C HIS A 190 -0.37 -4.49 9.59
N SER A 191 -1.18 -3.49 9.91
CA SER A 191 -2.55 -3.33 9.38
C SER A 191 -2.59 -2.93 7.90
N GLU A 192 -1.50 -2.33 7.41
CA GLU A 192 -1.35 -1.85 6.04
C GLU A 192 -1.19 -2.96 4.98
N LEU A 193 -0.82 -4.17 5.40
CA LEU A 193 -0.53 -5.27 4.50
C LEU A 193 -1.79 -5.85 3.86
N ASP A 194 -1.71 -6.11 2.56
CA ASP A 194 -2.74 -6.84 1.84
C ASP A 194 -2.70 -8.36 2.16
N ALA A 195 -3.60 -9.13 1.55
CA ALA A 195 -3.68 -10.57 1.80
C ALA A 195 -2.42 -11.33 1.34
N GLU A 196 -1.84 -10.93 0.22
CA GLU A 196 -0.68 -11.60 -0.34
C GLU A 196 0.59 -11.26 0.48
N GLU A 197 0.72 -10.00 0.88
CA GLU A 197 1.77 -9.54 1.79
C GLU A 197 1.66 -10.22 3.17
N ARG A 198 0.45 -10.44 3.69
CA ARG A 198 0.25 -11.19 4.95
C ARG A 198 0.61 -12.66 4.83
N ALA A 199 0.29 -13.30 3.71
CA ALA A 199 0.73 -14.67 3.46
C ALA A 199 2.26 -14.75 3.36
N THR A 200 2.89 -13.77 2.72
CA THR A 200 4.35 -13.66 2.63
C THR A 200 4.96 -13.47 4.02
N LEU A 201 4.40 -12.58 4.85
CA LEU A 201 4.87 -12.36 6.21
C LEU A 201 4.81 -13.63 7.07
N ALA A 202 3.77 -14.45 6.91
CA ALA A 202 3.66 -15.74 7.60
C ALA A 202 4.77 -16.73 7.15
N ALA A 203 5.14 -16.72 5.87
CA ALA A 203 6.27 -17.50 5.37
C ALA A 203 7.60 -16.99 5.96
N VAL A 204 7.80 -15.67 6.03
CA VAL A 204 8.99 -15.05 6.64
C VAL A 204 9.10 -15.42 8.12
N ASP A 205 8.00 -15.36 8.88
CA ASP A 205 7.95 -15.74 10.30
C ASP A 205 8.39 -17.20 10.53
N ASN A 206 8.10 -18.07 9.57
CA ASN A 206 8.47 -19.48 9.63
C ASN A 206 9.80 -19.79 8.91
N PHE A 207 10.54 -18.79 8.41
CA PHE A 207 11.71 -19.01 7.55
C PHE A 207 12.73 -19.99 8.14
N ILE A 208 13.16 -19.78 9.39
CA ILE A 208 14.17 -20.62 10.04
C ILE A 208 13.67 -22.06 10.21
N ALA A 209 12.39 -22.22 10.57
CA ALA A 209 11.74 -23.51 10.67
C ALA A 209 11.72 -24.22 9.30
N LEU A 210 11.37 -23.50 8.22
CA LEU A 210 11.33 -24.03 6.87
C LEU A 210 12.74 -24.42 6.36
N CYS A 211 13.77 -23.65 6.70
CA CYS A 211 15.16 -24.04 6.41
C CYS A 211 15.51 -25.36 7.11
N LYS A 212 15.18 -25.52 8.39
CA LYS A 212 15.44 -26.77 9.12
C LYS A 212 14.72 -27.95 8.48
N ASP A 213 13.49 -27.74 8.04
CA ASP A 213 12.69 -28.79 7.39
C ASP A 213 13.35 -29.25 6.08
N GLU A 214 13.87 -28.31 5.28
CA GLU A 214 14.64 -28.63 4.07
C GLU A 214 15.97 -29.34 4.38
N VAL A 215 16.66 -29.00 5.47
CA VAL A 215 17.85 -29.74 5.91
C VAL A 215 17.51 -31.19 6.24
N TRP A 216 16.41 -31.44 6.97
CA TRP A 216 16.00 -32.79 7.33
C TRP A 216 15.54 -33.61 6.12
N GLU A 217 14.82 -32.99 5.19
CA GLU A 217 14.44 -33.61 3.92
C GLU A 217 15.69 -34.04 3.12
N ASN A 218 16.68 -33.14 3.00
CA ASN A 218 17.96 -33.46 2.35
C ASN A 218 18.70 -34.60 3.04
N ILE A 219 18.69 -34.67 4.38
CA ILE A 219 19.31 -35.77 5.13
C ILE A 219 18.61 -37.10 4.82
N GLU A 220 17.27 -37.12 4.80
CA GLU A 220 16.50 -38.33 4.47
C GLU A 220 16.77 -38.81 3.02
N GLU A 221 16.88 -37.88 2.07
CA GLU A 221 17.26 -38.17 0.69
C GLU A 221 18.68 -38.76 0.60
N CYS A 222 19.68 -38.13 1.23
CA CYS A 222 21.05 -38.63 1.23
C CYS A 222 21.16 -40.03 1.85
N LEU A 223 20.46 -40.29 2.96
CA LEU A 223 20.43 -41.62 3.59
C LEU A 223 19.84 -42.68 2.65
N ALA A 224 18.78 -42.33 1.91
CA ALA A 224 18.15 -43.22 0.95
C ALA A 224 19.07 -43.49 -0.27
N GLU A 225 19.75 -42.46 -0.79
CA GLU A 225 20.71 -42.58 -1.89
C GLU A 225 21.91 -43.47 -1.54
N GLU A 226 22.41 -43.36 -0.31
CA GLU A 226 23.50 -44.21 0.20
C GLU A 226 23.02 -45.61 0.61
N GLY A 227 21.71 -45.89 0.55
CA GLY A 227 21.12 -47.17 0.96
C GLY A 227 21.24 -47.43 2.47
N ILE A 228 21.41 -46.38 3.27
CA ILE A 228 21.53 -46.44 4.72
C ILE A 228 20.13 -46.54 5.31
N VAL A 229 19.89 -47.58 6.12
CA VAL A 229 18.65 -47.75 6.87
C VAL A 229 18.86 -47.25 8.30
N PRO A 230 18.19 -46.16 8.72
CA PRO A 230 18.28 -45.67 10.09
C PRO A 230 17.82 -46.72 11.10
N ILE A 231 18.39 -46.70 12.29
CA ILE A 231 17.90 -47.54 13.40
C ILE A 231 16.49 -47.10 13.81
N ALA A 232 15.75 -47.98 14.49
CA ALA A 232 14.36 -47.74 14.85
C ALA A 232 14.14 -46.43 15.65
N ALA A 233 15.09 -46.06 16.51
CA ALA A 233 15.04 -44.81 17.27
C ALA A 233 15.14 -43.58 16.35
N ASP A 234 16.14 -43.54 15.48
CA ASP A 234 16.37 -42.43 14.53
C ASP A 234 15.23 -42.33 13.52
N LYS A 235 14.73 -43.48 13.04
CA LYS A 235 13.57 -43.52 12.15
C LYS A 235 12.33 -42.88 12.79
N ALA A 236 12.07 -43.15 14.07
CA ALA A 236 10.95 -42.53 14.77
C ALA A 236 11.13 -41.01 14.98
N VAL A 237 12.38 -40.54 15.08
CA VAL A 237 12.69 -39.10 15.11
C VAL A 237 12.45 -38.46 13.76
N LEU A 238 12.96 -39.05 12.68
CA LEU A 238 12.76 -38.57 11.31
C LEU A 238 11.27 -38.52 10.93
N GLU A 239 10.51 -39.57 11.23
CA GLU A 239 9.05 -39.62 10.99
C GLU A 239 8.31 -38.51 11.76
N ARG A 240 8.72 -38.22 13.00
CA ARG A 240 8.13 -37.12 13.79
C ARG A 240 8.45 -35.76 13.18
N LEU A 241 9.72 -35.51 12.86
CA LEU A 241 10.16 -34.24 12.26
C LEU A 241 9.47 -33.99 10.92
N ARG A 242 9.33 -35.03 10.09
CA ARG A 242 8.59 -34.98 8.84
C ARG A 242 7.12 -34.62 9.08
N ALA A 243 6.45 -35.27 10.03
CA ALA A 243 5.06 -34.95 10.36
C ALA A 243 4.89 -33.49 10.84
N GLU A 244 5.81 -32.98 11.66
CA GLU A 244 5.81 -31.57 12.10
C GLU A 244 6.04 -30.60 10.93
N ALA A 245 6.84 -30.99 9.95
CA ALA A 245 7.12 -30.20 8.76
C ALA A 245 5.92 -30.18 7.78
N GLU A 246 5.26 -31.31 7.59
CA GLU A 246 3.99 -31.42 6.84
C GLU A 246 2.88 -30.60 7.51
N GLU A 247 2.75 -30.65 8.83
CA GLU A 247 1.78 -29.83 9.58
C GLU A 247 2.05 -28.33 9.38
N ARG A 248 3.31 -27.89 9.44
CA ARG A 248 3.68 -26.48 9.17
C ARG A 248 3.35 -26.07 7.74
N SER A 249 3.73 -26.88 6.75
CA SER A 249 3.43 -26.63 5.33
C SER A 249 1.92 -26.48 5.10
N THR A 250 1.13 -27.44 5.59
CA THR A 250 -0.34 -27.42 5.47
C THR A 250 -0.97 -26.20 6.16
N LYS A 251 -0.48 -25.82 7.34
CA LYS A 251 -0.92 -24.62 8.06
C LYS A 251 -0.61 -23.33 7.31
N LEU A 252 0.57 -23.21 6.70
CA LEU A 252 0.94 -22.04 5.90
C LEU A 252 0.09 -21.94 4.62
N LEU A 253 -0.15 -23.06 3.93
CA LEU A 253 -1.03 -23.12 2.77
C LEU A 253 -2.48 -22.75 3.14
N ALA A 254 -2.99 -23.26 4.26
CA ALA A 254 -4.32 -22.90 4.76
C ALA A 254 -4.40 -21.41 5.12
N THR A 255 -3.36 -20.87 5.75
CA THR A 255 -3.27 -19.44 6.09
C THR A 255 -3.30 -18.55 4.85
N ARG A 256 -2.53 -18.92 3.81
CA ARG A 256 -2.56 -18.24 2.51
C ARG A 256 -3.94 -18.25 1.88
N LYS A 257 -4.58 -19.42 1.79
CA LYS A 257 -5.95 -19.56 1.27
C LYS A 257 -6.95 -18.70 2.04
N ALA A 258 -6.86 -18.70 3.38
CA ALA A 258 -7.73 -17.88 4.21
C ALA A 258 -7.56 -16.38 3.94
N TYR A 259 -6.33 -15.89 3.72
CA TYR A 259 -6.10 -14.50 3.33
C TYR A 259 -6.67 -14.19 1.95
N ASP A 260 -6.47 -15.07 0.96
CA ASP A 260 -7.00 -14.91 -0.40
C ASP A 260 -8.54 -14.86 -0.40
N GLU A 261 -9.20 -15.74 0.37
CA GLU A 261 -10.66 -15.74 0.56
C GLU A 261 -11.16 -14.45 1.19
N VAL A 262 -10.50 -13.96 2.24
CA VAL A 262 -10.85 -12.68 2.89
C VAL A 262 -10.73 -11.52 1.92
N HIS A 263 -9.69 -11.50 1.09
CA HIS A 263 -9.49 -10.48 0.08
C HIS A 263 -10.53 -10.54 -1.05
N HIS A 264 -10.82 -11.74 -1.56
CA HIS A 264 -11.90 -11.94 -2.53
C HIS A 264 -13.25 -11.49 -1.99
N ARG A 265 -13.60 -11.89 -0.77
CA ARG A 265 -14.84 -11.49 -0.12
C ARG A 265 -14.95 -9.96 0.03
N ARG A 266 -13.87 -9.29 0.44
CA ARG A 266 -13.84 -7.82 0.52
C ARG A 266 -14.05 -7.15 -0.83
N LYS A 267 -13.47 -7.68 -1.91
CA LYS A 267 -13.68 -7.18 -3.27
C LYS A 267 -15.14 -7.35 -3.70
N GLU A 268 -15.73 -8.52 -3.49
CA GLU A 268 -17.13 -8.78 -3.81
C GLU A 268 -18.09 -7.86 -3.04
N GLU A 269 -17.82 -7.62 -1.76
CA GLU A 269 -18.59 -6.67 -0.93
C GLU A 269 -18.45 -5.22 -1.45
N ALA A 270 -17.24 -4.80 -1.82
CA ALA A 270 -16.99 -3.48 -2.40
C ALA A 270 -17.69 -3.32 -3.76
N GLU A 271 -17.65 -4.33 -4.63
CA GLU A 271 -18.38 -4.34 -5.90
C GLU A 271 -19.89 -4.28 -5.68
N ARG A 272 -20.42 -5.10 -4.76
CA ARG A 272 -21.86 -5.11 -4.43
C ARG A 272 -22.33 -3.75 -3.94
N THR A 273 -21.58 -3.11 -3.04
CA THR A 273 -21.92 -1.78 -2.52
C THR A 273 -21.82 -0.71 -3.60
N PHE A 274 -20.82 -0.79 -4.49
CA PHE A 274 -20.70 0.08 -5.66
C PHE A 274 -21.90 -0.05 -6.61
N TYR A 275 -22.28 -1.27 -7.00
CA TYR A 275 -23.44 -1.50 -7.86
C TYR A 275 -24.76 -1.04 -7.22
N GLN A 276 -24.95 -1.28 -5.92
CA GLN A 276 -26.11 -0.74 -5.19
C GLN A 276 -26.15 0.79 -5.24
N SER A 277 -25.01 1.46 -5.09
CA SER A 277 -24.93 2.93 -5.20
C SER A 277 -25.28 3.44 -6.60
N LEU A 278 -24.87 2.72 -7.66
CA LEU A 278 -25.20 3.04 -9.05
C LEU A 278 -26.70 2.89 -9.32
N ILE A 279 -27.31 1.83 -8.83
CA ILE A 279 -28.76 1.59 -8.95
C ILE A 279 -29.51 2.74 -8.27
N LYS A 280 -29.18 3.03 -7.00
CA LYS A 280 -29.81 4.12 -6.24
C LYS A 280 -29.69 5.47 -6.94
N LYS A 281 -28.51 5.80 -7.46
CA LYS A 281 -28.28 7.05 -8.21
C LYS A 281 -29.08 7.11 -9.51
N THR A 282 -29.30 5.96 -10.15
CA THR A 282 -30.12 5.86 -11.37
C THR A 282 -31.60 6.02 -11.06
N GLU A 283 -32.08 5.41 -9.97
CA GLU A 283 -33.44 5.58 -9.46
C GLU A 283 -33.72 7.04 -9.08
N GLU A 284 -32.81 7.68 -8.33
CA GLU A 284 -32.90 9.11 -7.97
C GLU A 284 -32.95 10.00 -9.21
N ARG A 285 -32.12 9.71 -10.23
CA ARG A 285 -32.16 10.42 -11.52
C ARG A 285 -33.50 10.22 -12.23
N ASN A 286 -34.01 8.99 -12.27
CA ASN A 286 -35.28 8.66 -12.92
C ASN A 286 -36.47 9.34 -12.23
N VAL A 287 -36.48 9.35 -10.89
CA VAL A 287 -37.47 10.09 -10.09
C VAL A 287 -37.34 11.60 -10.35
N ALA A 288 -36.13 12.16 -10.39
CA ALA A 288 -35.90 13.57 -10.70
C ALA A 288 -36.29 13.96 -12.14
N THR A 289 -36.22 13.04 -13.10
CA THR A 289 -36.79 13.25 -14.45
C THR A 289 -38.30 13.10 -14.49
N SER A 290 -38.88 12.22 -13.66
CA SER A 290 -40.35 12.03 -13.56
C SER A 290 -41.04 13.15 -12.77
N SER A 291 -40.34 13.81 -11.84
CA SER A 291 -40.88 14.87 -10.98
C SER A 291 -40.74 16.27 -11.58
N LYS A 292 -40.00 16.43 -12.70
CA LYS A 292 -40.04 17.67 -13.47
C LYS A 292 -41.45 17.80 -14.07
N PRO A 293 -42.19 18.89 -13.80
CA PRO A 293 -43.49 19.08 -14.43
C PRO A 293 -43.28 19.05 -15.94
N MET A 294 -44.09 18.26 -16.67
CA MET A 294 -44.19 18.37 -18.12
C MET A 294 -44.42 19.86 -18.43
N GLY A 295 -43.39 20.52 -18.97
CA GLY A 295 -43.58 21.83 -19.56
C GLY A 295 -44.72 21.69 -20.56
N LEU A 296 -45.76 22.51 -20.42
CA LEU A 296 -46.95 22.52 -21.28
C LEU A 296 -46.51 22.23 -22.70
N SER A 297 -47.10 21.19 -23.29
CA SER A 297 -46.74 20.79 -24.65
C SER A 297 -46.81 22.02 -25.56
N ILE A 298 -45.89 22.13 -26.52
CA ILE A 298 -45.79 23.29 -27.43
C ILE A 298 -47.16 23.61 -28.06
N THR A 299 -48.01 22.59 -28.23
CA THR A 299 -49.41 22.69 -28.67
C THR A 299 -50.32 23.38 -27.66
N GLU A 300 -50.29 23.02 -26.38
CA GLU A 300 -51.12 23.64 -25.33
C GLU A 300 -50.72 25.10 -25.06
N ALA A 301 -49.42 25.41 -25.08
CA ALA A 301 -48.93 26.78 -24.94
C ALA A 301 -49.40 27.68 -26.11
N LYS A 302 -49.41 27.14 -27.33
CA LYS A 302 -49.94 27.84 -28.53
C LYS A 302 -51.44 28.05 -28.45
N ILE A 303 -52.20 27.05 -27.98
CA ILE A 303 -53.66 27.15 -27.81
C ILE A 303 -54.03 28.23 -26.79
N ARG A 304 -53.34 28.28 -25.64
CA ARG A 304 -53.58 29.32 -24.62
C ARG A 304 -53.24 30.72 -25.12
N LYS A 305 -52.14 30.89 -25.88
CA LYS A 305 -51.79 32.18 -26.49
C LYS A 305 -52.84 32.64 -27.51
N ALA A 306 -53.36 31.73 -28.33
CA ALA A 306 -54.43 32.03 -29.29
C ALA A 306 -55.75 32.40 -28.59
N GLN A 307 -56.08 31.76 -27.46
CA GLN A 307 -57.27 32.11 -26.66
C GLN A 307 -57.13 33.49 -26.00
N MET A 308 -55.96 33.81 -25.43
CA MET A 308 -55.71 35.15 -24.87
C MET A 308 -55.82 36.24 -25.94
N LEU A 309 -55.25 36.02 -27.12
CA LEU A 309 -55.36 36.97 -28.24
C LEU A 309 -56.80 37.18 -28.71
N LYS A 310 -57.61 36.12 -28.72
CA LYS A 310 -59.05 36.24 -29.03
C LYS A 310 -59.81 37.02 -27.97
N GLN A 311 -59.49 36.83 -26.69
CA GLN A 311 -60.11 37.60 -25.60
C GLN A 311 -59.70 39.07 -25.62
N SER A 312 -58.41 39.37 -25.86
CA SER A 312 -57.92 40.74 -25.98
C SER A 312 -58.50 41.44 -27.22
N PHE A 313 -58.65 40.74 -28.34
CA PHE A 313 -59.30 41.27 -29.54
C PHE A 313 -60.78 41.60 -29.27
N LYS A 314 -61.51 40.72 -28.59
CA LYS A 314 -62.92 40.94 -28.24
C LYS A 314 -63.09 42.14 -27.29
N GLN A 315 -62.18 42.35 -26.36
CA GLN A 315 -62.15 43.53 -25.49
C GLN A 315 -61.82 44.82 -26.26
N ALA A 316 -60.85 44.78 -27.18
CA ALA A 316 -60.48 45.94 -28.00
C ALA A 316 -61.61 46.39 -28.95
N VAL A 317 -62.30 45.45 -29.59
CA VAL A 317 -63.47 45.74 -30.44
C VAL A 317 -64.62 46.32 -29.61
N GLY A 318 -64.84 45.82 -28.39
CA GLY A 318 -65.83 46.38 -27.46
C GLY A 318 -65.52 47.83 -27.06
N GLN A 319 -64.25 48.15 -26.80
CA GLN A 319 -63.82 49.52 -26.48
C GLN A 319 -63.93 50.47 -27.67
N GLN A 320 -63.60 50.01 -28.89
CA GLN A 320 -63.69 50.84 -30.09
C GLN A 320 -65.14 51.17 -30.47
N GLN A 321 -66.08 50.24 -30.25
CA GLN A 321 -67.50 50.47 -30.50
C GLN A 321 -68.14 51.41 -29.48
N GLN A 322 -67.60 51.46 -28.26
CA GLN A 322 -68.01 52.39 -27.21
C GLN A 322 -67.45 53.81 -27.44
N GLN A 323 -66.26 53.92 -28.05
CA GLN A 323 -65.63 55.21 -28.37
C GLN A 323 -66.22 55.89 -29.63
N GLN A 324 -66.91 55.13 -30.50
CA GLN A 324 -67.63 55.70 -31.67
C GLN A 324 -69.03 56.25 -31.35
N GLN A 325 -69.58 55.95 -30.16
CA GLN A 325 -70.90 56.46 -29.72
C GLN A 325 -70.80 57.71 -28.82
N GLN A 326 -69.60 58.15 -28.45
CA GLN A 326 -69.37 59.37 -27.66
C GLN A 326 -68.32 60.25 -28.34
N GLY A 327 -68.74 61.17 -29.20
CA GLY A 327 -67.82 62.13 -29.84
C GLY A 327 -68.41 63.00 -30.94
N GLY A 328 -69.62 63.55 -30.74
CA GLY A 328 -70.15 64.65 -31.53
C GLY A 328 -69.81 66.01 -30.89
N TRP A 329 -69.41 66.96 -31.74
CA TRP A 329 -69.35 68.43 -31.57
C TRP A 329 -68.46 69.06 -30.48
N GLY A 330 -67.52 69.90 -30.92
CA GLY A 330 -66.84 70.91 -30.09
C GLY A 330 -65.58 71.49 -30.73
N ALA A 331 -65.73 72.54 -31.53
CA ALA A 331 -64.66 73.26 -32.23
C ALA A 331 -63.87 74.23 -31.31
N GLY A 332 -62.57 74.39 -31.58
CA GLY A 332 -61.73 75.45 -31.01
C GLY A 332 -60.33 75.46 -31.64
N ARG A 333 -60.03 76.52 -32.40
CA ARG A 333 -58.91 76.67 -33.34
C ARG A 333 -57.54 76.82 -32.67
N GLY A 334 -56.48 76.51 -33.43
CA GLY A 334 -55.19 77.18 -33.28
C GLY A 334 -54.01 76.37 -33.81
N ALA A 335 -53.51 76.75 -34.98
CA ALA A 335 -52.32 76.24 -35.68
C ALA A 335 -51.13 75.96 -34.75
N GLY A 336 -50.27 74.96 -34.97
CA GLY A 336 -49.77 74.44 -36.23
C GLY A 336 -48.31 74.85 -36.38
N ALA A 337 -47.38 73.98 -35.98
CA ALA A 337 -46.06 73.75 -36.60
C ALA A 337 -45.21 72.82 -35.71
N ALA A 338 -44.68 71.78 -36.34
CA ALA A 338 -43.93 70.68 -35.74
C ALA A 338 -42.44 71.03 -35.45
N PRO A 339 -41.75 70.22 -34.62
CA PRO A 339 -40.38 70.44 -34.12
C PRO A 339 -39.35 69.53 -34.85
N PRO A 340 -38.12 69.30 -34.35
CA PRO A 340 -37.08 70.21 -33.83
C PRO A 340 -35.71 70.02 -34.53
N ALA A 341 -34.75 70.88 -34.20
CA ALA A 341 -33.35 70.76 -34.56
C ALA A 341 -32.55 69.88 -33.57
N GLY A 342 -31.67 69.03 -34.10
CA GLY A 342 -30.24 68.99 -33.75
C GLY A 342 -29.74 68.24 -32.50
N GLY A 343 -28.84 67.27 -32.74
CA GLY A 343 -27.83 66.77 -31.79
C GLY A 343 -28.23 65.50 -31.02
N GLY A 344 -27.39 64.48 -30.83
CA GLY A 344 -25.97 64.32 -31.12
C GLY A 344 -25.59 62.84 -30.98
N TRP A 345 -24.48 62.49 -31.62
CA TRP A 345 -23.86 61.17 -31.63
C TRP A 345 -23.07 60.96 -30.33
N GLY A 346 -23.20 59.80 -29.69
CA GLY A 346 -22.42 59.46 -28.50
C GLY A 346 -22.69 58.06 -27.96
N GLY A 347 -21.83 57.12 -28.36
CA GLY A 347 -21.43 55.87 -27.72
C GLY A 347 -22.30 55.18 -26.66
N GLY A 348 -22.71 53.94 -26.97
CA GLY A 348 -23.18 52.94 -26.01
C GLY A 348 -22.70 51.56 -26.44
N GLN A 349 -21.44 51.26 -26.13
CA GLN A 349 -20.76 50.01 -26.46
C GLN A 349 -21.31 48.85 -25.62
N GLN A 350 -21.48 47.73 -26.30
CA GLN A 350 -21.95 46.43 -25.85
C GLN A 350 -21.00 45.86 -24.78
N GLN A 351 -21.44 45.83 -23.52
CA GLN A 351 -20.69 45.21 -22.43
C GLN A 351 -21.10 43.74 -22.29
N GLN A 352 -20.21 42.89 -22.78
CA GLN A 352 -20.19 41.45 -22.56
C GLN A 352 -19.64 41.21 -21.14
N GLN A 353 -20.52 40.89 -20.19
CA GLN A 353 -20.11 40.54 -18.84
C GLN A 353 -20.14 39.01 -18.70
N GLN A 354 -18.95 38.42 -18.84
CA GLN A 354 -18.65 37.06 -18.39
C GLN A 354 -18.81 37.02 -16.87
N GLN A 355 -19.75 36.21 -16.38
CA GLN A 355 -19.76 35.81 -14.99
C GLN A 355 -18.75 34.68 -14.81
N GLY A 356 -17.73 34.95 -14.01
CA GLY A 356 -16.75 33.97 -13.56
C GLY A 356 -17.39 32.95 -12.64
N GLY A 357 -17.28 31.67 -13.01
CA GLY A 357 -17.44 30.53 -12.11
C GLY A 357 -16.16 30.34 -11.30
N GLY A 358 -16.04 31.08 -10.20
CA GLY A 358 -15.05 30.82 -9.16
C GLY A 358 -15.61 29.79 -8.19
N TRP A 359 -15.12 28.56 -8.25
CA TRP A 359 -15.34 27.56 -7.22
C TRP A 359 -14.63 27.98 -5.93
N GLY A 360 -15.41 28.47 -4.97
CA GLY A 360 -15.03 28.50 -3.57
C GLY A 360 -15.33 27.14 -2.94
N ALA A 361 -14.29 26.36 -2.63
CA ALA A 361 -14.34 25.32 -1.60
C ALA A 361 -13.16 25.56 -0.66
N GLY A 362 -13.50 25.71 0.62
CA GLY A 362 -12.71 26.36 1.64
C GLY A 362 -11.41 25.68 2.02
N ARG A 363 -10.43 26.52 2.34
CA ARG A 363 -9.38 26.21 3.31
C ARG A 363 -10.00 26.24 4.71
N GLY A 364 -10.05 25.08 5.35
CA GLY A 364 -10.25 24.94 6.79
C GLY A 364 -9.04 24.23 7.38
N ALA A 365 -7.92 24.96 7.50
CA ALA A 365 -6.78 24.53 8.29
C ALA A 365 -7.07 24.89 9.76
N GLY A 366 -7.43 23.88 10.56
CA GLY A 366 -7.42 23.97 12.01
C GLY A 366 -6.05 23.55 12.53
N ALA A 367 -5.25 24.52 12.95
CA ALA A 367 -4.14 24.29 13.86
C ALA A 367 -4.69 24.20 15.31
N PRO A 368 -4.10 23.37 16.18
CA PRO A 368 -3.99 23.72 17.58
C PRO A 368 -2.56 24.17 17.89
N GLN A 369 -2.47 25.43 18.28
CA GLN A 369 -1.31 26.02 18.94
C GLN A 369 -1.08 25.28 20.26
N GLY A 370 0.15 24.85 20.50
CA GLY A 370 0.59 24.39 21.80
C GLY A 370 0.80 25.54 22.78
N GLY A 371 0.98 25.18 24.06
CA GLY A 371 1.85 25.94 24.97
C GLY A 371 1.28 26.22 26.36
N GLY A 372 1.93 25.63 27.37
CA GLY A 372 1.91 26.05 28.78
C GLY A 372 1.19 25.03 29.68
N GLY A 373 1.85 24.15 30.44
CA GLY A 373 3.15 24.26 31.10
C GLY A 373 2.96 24.78 32.52
N GLY A 374 3.14 23.92 33.53
CA GLY A 374 3.26 24.39 34.91
C GLY A 374 3.02 23.37 36.03
N TRP A 375 4.13 22.97 36.65
CA TRP A 375 4.32 22.67 38.08
C TRP A 375 3.95 21.27 38.62
N GLY A 376 4.99 20.51 38.97
CA GLY A 376 4.91 19.33 39.82
C GLY A 376 6.28 18.79 40.20
N ARG A 377 7.03 19.55 41.00
CA ARG A 377 8.20 19.04 41.74
C ARG A 377 7.71 18.17 42.90
N GLY A 378 8.27 16.97 43.05
CA GLY A 378 8.21 16.14 44.25
C GLY A 378 9.35 15.11 44.16
N ALA A 379 10.54 15.43 44.66
CA ALA A 379 10.97 15.14 46.02
C ALA A 379 11.24 13.64 46.23
N ALA A 380 12.49 13.24 45.97
CA ALA A 380 13.10 12.04 46.51
C ALA A 380 13.67 12.38 47.90
N VAL A 381 13.20 11.69 48.95
CA VAL A 381 13.87 11.53 50.26
C VAL A 381 13.43 10.22 50.92
N GLY A 382 14.41 9.39 51.30
CA GLY A 382 14.36 8.34 52.35
C GLY A 382 13.63 7.04 51.97
N GLY A 383 14.14 5.83 52.19
CA GLY A 383 15.09 5.32 53.18
C GLY A 383 14.47 4.04 53.77
N GLY A 384 15.20 2.92 53.75
CA GLY A 384 14.75 1.61 54.25
C GLY A 384 15.41 0.47 53.50
#